data_AF-A0A2M6VU45-F1
#
_entry.id   AF-A0A2M6VU45-F1
#
_cell.length_a   1.000
_cell.length_b   1.000
_cell.length_c   1.000
_cell.angle_alpha   90.00
_cell.angle_beta   90.00
_cell.angle_gamma   90.00
#
_symmetry.space_group_name_H-M   'P 1'
#
loop_
_entity.id
_entity.type
_entity.pdbx_description
1 polymer ?
#
loop_
_entity_poly.entity_id
_entity_poly.type
_entity_poly.pdbx_seq_one_letter_code
_entity_poly.pdbx_strand_id
1 'polypeptide(L)'
;MREFSAGVEAPEGLSLIYEWLEVDGWDFLINDLGEQSALKLGYIAQLEFSDSETRYNLEIPKEVEVQDADRVNWARQRIEHGQTGDDGYLLASLHAYRLTGSDGSHAFVGCQIEIHGQGGPVCEWWGLWKTPDEFYEAVGDGGVNWVIPRMGDISDQVILSMWEKKKSRGKKRAH
;
A
#
# COMPACT_ATOMS: atom_id res chain seq x y z
N MET A 1 13.40 29.75 -0.43
CA MET A 1 12.16 28.96 -0.32
C MET A 1 12.59 27.62 0.26
N ARG A 2 12.23 27.30 1.51
CA ARG A 2 12.64 26.01 2.13
C ARG A 2 11.72 24.93 1.56
N GLU A 3 12.33 23.90 1.00
CA GLU A 3 11.64 22.73 0.49
C GLU A 3 11.12 21.93 1.68
N PHE A 4 9.80 21.71 1.75
CA PHE A 4 9.19 20.84 2.74
C PHE A 4 8.95 19.50 2.06
N SER A 5 9.63 18.46 2.53
CA SER A 5 9.43 17.07 2.15
C SER A 5 9.09 16.27 3.41
N ALA A 6 8.39 15.15 3.26
CA ALA A 6 8.26 14.17 4.33
C ALA A 6 9.64 13.81 4.93
N GLY A 7 9.72 13.67 6.25
CA GLY A 7 10.96 13.38 6.98
C GLY A 7 11.70 14.60 7.56
N VAL A 8 11.20 15.82 7.33
CA VAL A 8 11.59 17.02 8.08
C VAL A 8 10.63 17.20 9.26
N GLU A 9 11.08 17.80 10.36
CA GLU A 9 10.23 18.10 11.53
C GLU A 9 8.94 18.79 11.09
N ALA A 10 7.79 18.20 11.46
CA ALA A 10 6.49 18.71 11.07
C ALA A 10 6.32 20.16 11.56
N PRO A 11 5.75 21.05 10.72
CA PRO A 11 5.53 22.42 11.13
C PRO A 11 4.51 22.47 12.28
N GLU A 12 4.72 23.42 13.17
CA GLU A 12 3.80 23.70 14.27
C GLU A 12 2.40 23.99 13.68
N GLY A 13 1.39 23.22 14.11
CA GLY A 13 0.01 23.33 13.63
C GLY A 13 -0.40 22.37 12.51
N LEU A 14 0.50 21.55 11.95
CA LEU A 14 0.11 20.54 10.96
C LEU A 14 -0.88 19.50 11.54
N SER A 15 -0.74 19.16 12.82
CA SER A 15 -1.70 18.29 13.51
C SER A 15 -3.11 18.87 13.57
N LEU A 16 -3.24 20.20 13.71
CA LEU A 16 -4.54 20.87 13.70
C LEU A 16 -5.22 20.77 12.33
N ILE A 17 -4.43 20.77 11.25
CA ILE A 17 -4.93 20.54 9.90
C ILE A 17 -5.44 19.11 9.76
N TYR A 18 -4.71 18.13 10.28
CA TYR A 18 -5.15 16.72 10.28
C TYR A 18 -6.46 16.55 11.03
N GLU A 19 -6.53 17.06 12.26
CA GLU A 19 -7.74 17.02 13.09
C GLU A 19 -8.93 17.67 12.37
N TRP A 20 -8.72 18.84 11.75
CA TRP A 20 -9.77 19.50 10.99
C TRP A 20 -10.22 18.67 9.78
N LEU A 21 -9.27 18.09 9.02
CA LEU A 21 -9.58 17.24 7.86
C LEU A 21 -10.34 15.96 8.22
N GLU A 22 -10.17 15.41 9.41
CA GLU A 22 -10.92 14.23 9.86
C GLU A 22 -12.34 14.54 10.33
N VAL A 23 -12.67 15.81 10.62
CA VAL A 23 -13.99 16.19 11.16
C VAL A 23 -14.78 17.08 10.21
N ASP A 24 -14.36 18.33 10.04
CA ASP A 24 -15.09 19.35 9.28
C ASP A 24 -14.62 19.39 7.81
N GLY A 25 -13.36 19.03 7.60
CA GLY A 25 -12.69 19.01 6.30
C GLY A 25 -12.90 17.72 5.52
N TRP A 26 -13.60 16.73 6.09
CA TRP A 26 -13.71 15.37 5.55
C TRP A 26 -14.23 15.36 4.11
N ASP A 27 -15.35 16.05 3.88
CA ASP A 27 -15.94 16.12 2.54
C ASP A 27 -14.97 16.74 1.53
N PHE A 28 -14.15 17.71 1.94
CA PHE A 28 -13.15 18.29 1.04
C PHE A 28 -11.99 17.33 0.74
N LEU A 29 -11.62 16.49 1.71
CA LEU A 29 -10.59 15.46 1.54
C LEU A 29 -11.05 14.36 0.58
N ILE A 30 -12.29 13.89 0.71
CA ILE A 30 -12.80 12.75 -0.06
C ILE A 30 -13.47 13.12 -1.39
N ASN A 31 -13.91 14.37 -1.56
CA ASN A 31 -14.55 14.83 -2.80
C ASN A 31 -13.54 14.93 -3.95
N ASP A 32 -12.26 15.06 -3.63
CA ASP A 32 -11.16 14.74 -4.55
C ASP A 32 -10.86 13.25 -4.40
N LEU A 33 -11.77 12.40 -4.90
CA LEU A 33 -11.64 10.94 -4.85
C LEU A 33 -10.27 10.58 -5.40
N GLY A 34 -9.39 10.11 -4.50
CA GLY A 34 -7.99 9.88 -4.78
C GLY A 34 -7.75 9.27 -6.15
N GLU A 35 -7.00 9.99 -7.00
CA GLU A 35 -6.69 9.53 -8.36
C GLU A 35 -5.93 8.20 -8.35
N GLN A 36 -5.36 7.83 -7.20
CA GLN A 36 -4.53 6.67 -6.99
C GLN A 36 -5.03 5.84 -5.80
N SER A 37 -4.74 4.55 -5.85
CA SER A 37 -4.95 3.63 -4.72
C SER A 37 -3.65 2.88 -4.41
N ALA A 38 -3.43 2.55 -3.16
CA ALA A 38 -2.33 1.71 -2.71
C ALA A 38 -2.85 0.31 -2.37
N LEU A 39 -2.51 -0.67 -3.20
CA LEU A 39 -2.69 -2.08 -2.85
C LEU A 39 -1.56 -2.46 -1.88
N LYS A 40 -1.89 -2.97 -0.70
CA LYS A 40 -0.91 -3.45 0.30
C LYS A 40 -0.25 -4.77 -0.11
N LEU A 41 0.41 -4.78 -1.27
CA LEU A 41 0.95 -5.99 -1.90
C LEU A 41 1.97 -6.71 -1.01
N GLY A 42 2.82 -5.98 -0.29
CA GLY A 42 3.77 -6.53 0.68
C GLY A 42 3.09 -7.21 1.86
N TYR A 43 1.98 -6.65 2.35
CA TYR A 43 1.18 -7.26 3.41
C TYR A 43 0.49 -8.55 2.92
N ILE A 44 -0.10 -8.51 1.73
CA ILE A 44 -0.67 -9.71 1.08
C ILE A 44 0.41 -10.78 0.93
N ALA A 45 1.59 -10.41 0.40
CA ALA A 45 2.68 -11.35 0.20
C ALA A 45 3.17 -11.97 1.51
N GLN A 46 3.31 -11.16 2.56
CA GLN A 46 3.75 -11.63 3.88
C GLN A 46 2.81 -12.69 4.46
N LEU A 47 1.50 -12.56 4.23
CA LEU A 47 0.50 -13.49 4.76
C LEU A 47 0.28 -14.70 3.85
N GLU A 48 0.30 -14.50 2.54
CA GLU A 48 -0.31 -15.43 1.58
C GLU A 48 0.71 -16.04 0.60
N PHE A 49 1.89 -15.44 0.41
CA PHE A 49 2.84 -15.88 -0.63
C PHE A 49 3.85 -16.90 -0.09
N SER A 50 3.33 -18.09 0.18
CA SER A 50 4.12 -19.26 0.58
C SER A 50 3.70 -20.52 -0.16
N ASP A 51 4.63 -21.46 -0.34
CA ASP A 51 4.31 -22.78 -0.90
C ASP A 51 3.25 -23.53 -0.06
N SER A 52 3.17 -23.25 1.26
CA SER A 52 2.16 -23.84 2.14
C SER A 52 0.76 -23.32 1.85
N GLU A 53 0.59 -22.00 1.74
CA GLU A 53 -0.70 -21.39 1.44
C GLU A 53 -1.16 -21.76 0.03
N THR A 54 -0.27 -21.70 -0.96
CA THR A 54 -0.58 -22.14 -2.33
C THR A 54 -1.00 -23.59 -2.36
N ARG A 55 -0.26 -24.48 -1.69
CA ARG A 55 -0.62 -25.90 -1.64
C ARG A 55 -1.98 -26.13 -1.00
N TYR A 56 -2.24 -25.47 0.13
CA TYR A 56 -3.49 -25.63 0.86
C TYR A 56 -4.68 -25.15 0.04
N ASN A 57 -4.60 -23.93 -0.50
CA ASN A 57 -5.72 -23.29 -1.19
C ASN A 57 -5.94 -23.80 -2.63
N LEU A 58 -4.89 -24.29 -3.30
CA LEU A 58 -5.02 -24.93 -4.62
C LEU A 58 -5.15 -26.47 -4.55
N GLU A 59 -5.32 -27.01 -3.34
CA GLU A 59 -5.49 -28.45 -3.09
C GLU A 59 -4.39 -29.35 -3.73
N ILE A 60 -3.15 -28.85 -3.78
CA ILE A 60 -2.02 -29.56 -4.39
C ILE A 60 -1.61 -30.75 -3.49
N PRO A 61 -1.53 -31.99 -4.01
CA PRO A 61 -1.12 -33.15 -3.21
C PRO A 61 0.27 -32.96 -2.60
N LYS A 62 0.52 -33.57 -1.43
CA LYS A 62 1.79 -33.36 -0.69
C LYS A 62 3.02 -33.82 -1.48
N GLU A 63 2.82 -34.82 -2.33
CA GLU A 63 3.80 -35.49 -3.17
C GLU A 63 4.15 -34.66 -4.42
N VAL A 64 3.30 -33.68 -4.79
CA VAL A 64 3.50 -32.82 -5.94
C VAL A 64 4.20 -31.53 -5.50
N GLU A 65 5.30 -31.19 -6.15
CA GLU A 65 6.03 -29.95 -5.90
C GLU A 65 5.26 -28.74 -6.46
N VAL A 66 5.13 -27.68 -5.65
CA VAL A 66 4.52 -26.41 -6.06
C VAL A 66 5.41 -25.74 -7.10
N GLN A 67 4.85 -25.46 -8.27
CA GLN A 67 5.52 -24.82 -9.40
C GLN A 67 5.28 -23.30 -9.40
N ASP A 68 6.10 -22.55 -10.15
CA ASP A 68 5.92 -21.09 -10.27
C ASP A 68 4.56 -20.70 -10.85
N ALA A 69 3.99 -21.52 -11.75
CA ALA A 69 2.65 -21.30 -12.27
C ALA A 69 1.57 -21.37 -11.17
N ASP A 70 1.72 -22.28 -10.20
CA ASP A 70 0.81 -22.39 -9.06
C ASP A 70 0.94 -21.17 -8.14
N ARG A 71 2.19 -20.73 -7.89
CA ARG A 71 2.51 -19.54 -7.10
C ARG A 71 1.87 -18.29 -7.68
N VAL A 72 2.06 -18.08 -8.98
CA VAL A 72 1.47 -16.95 -9.72
C VAL A 72 -0.05 -17.03 -9.70
N ASN A 73 -0.64 -18.20 -10.00
CA ASN A 73 -2.09 -18.37 -9.97
C ASN A 73 -2.69 -18.00 -8.61
N TRP A 74 -2.10 -18.50 -7.52
CA TRP A 74 -2.54 -18.17 -6.17
C TRP A 74 -2.41 -16.67 -5.87
N ALA A 75 -1.24 -16.09 -6.13
CA ALA A 75 -1.02 -14.66 -5.90
C ALA A 75 -2.00 -13.78 -6.67
N ARG A 76 -2.31 -14.11 -7.94
CA ARG A 76 -3.27 -13.36 -8.75
C ARG A 76 -4.66 -13.36 -8.11
N GLN A 77 -5.12 -14.50 -7.59
CA GLN A 77 -6.40 -14.59 -6.87
C GLN A 77 -6.42 -13.69 -5.62
N ARG A 78 -5.30 -13.61 -4.89
CA ARG A 78 -5.20 -12.75 -3.69
C ARG A 78 -5.09 -11.27 -4.02
N ILE A 79 -4.36 -10.93 -5.07
CA ILE A 79 -4.30 -9.56 -5.59
C ILE A 79 -5.69 -9.10 -6.05
N GLU A 80 -6.39 -9.93 -6.83
CA GLU A 80 -7.75 -9.64 -7.29
C GLU A 80 -8.72 -9.46 -6.12
N HIS A 81 -8.63 -10.33 -5.11
CA HIS A 81 -9.42 -10.19 -3.88
C HIS A 81 -9.10 -8.88 -3.15
N GLY A 82 -7.83 -8.51 -3.00
CA GLY A 82 -7.45 -7.24 -2.38
C GLY A 82 -7.95 -6.01 -3.15
N GLN A 83 -8.04 -6.11 -4.48
CA GLN A 83 -8.52 -5.02 -5.33
C GLN A 83 -10.04 -4.85 -5.35
N THR A 84 -10.80 -5.94 -5.18
CA THR A 84 -12.25 -5.94 -5.46
C THR A 84 -13.12 -6.43 -4.31
N GLY A 85 -12.55 -7.12 -3.33
CA GLY A 85 -13.30 -7.97 -2.40
C GLY A 85 -13.05 -7.72 -0.92
N ASP A 86 -12.27 -6.70 -0.54
CA ASP A 86 -11.85 -6.47 0.86
C ASP A 86 -12.34 -5.14 1.45
N ASP A 87 -13.49 -4.63 0.96
CA ASP A 87 -14.18 -3.43 1.46
C ASP A 87 -13.31 -2.15 1.61
N GLY A 88 -12.10 -2.11 1.03
CA GLY A 88 -11.16 -0.99 1.09
C GLY A 88 -10.06 -1.09 2.16
N TYR A 89 -9.85 -2.24 2.80
CA TYR A 89 -8.76 -2.41 3.78
C TYR A 89 -7.40 -2.71 3.12
N LEU A 90 -7.36 -3.64 2.16
CA LEU A 90 -6.17 -4.00 1.38
C LEU A 90 -5.90 -3.05 0.20
N LEU A 91 -6.91 -2.31 -0.24
CA LEU A 91 -6.81 -1.28 -1.28
C LEU A 91 -7.18 0.07 -0.69
N ALA A 92 -6.18 0.77 -0.16
CA ALA A 92 -6.36 2.07 0.44
C ALA A 92 -6.45 3.16 -0.66
N SER A 93 -7.31 4.17 -0.48
CA SER A 93 -7.32 5.33 -1.36
C SER A 93 -6.24 6.33 -0.96
N LEU A 94 -5.59 6.96 -1.94
CA LEU A 94 -4.55 7.97 -1.71
C LEU A 94 -5.10 9.35 -2.05
N HIS A 95 -5.10 10.24 -1.07
CA HIS A 95 -5.60 11.61 -1.20
C HIS A 95 -4.48 12.62 -0.99
N ALA A 96 -4.48 13.69 -1.78
CA ALA A 96 -3.52 14.77 -1.68
C ALA A 96 -4.27 16.11 -1.57
N TYR A 97 -4.54 16.55 -0.35
CA TYR A 97 -5.30 17.78 -0.12
C TYR A 97 -4.43 19.03 -0.28
N ARG A 98 -4.81 19.96 -1.15
CA ARG A 98 -4.06 21.20 -1.39
C ARG A 98 -4.31 22.23 -0.29
N LEU A 99 -3.25 22.58 0.44
CA LEU A 99 -3.20 23.73 1.32
C LEU A 99 -2.76 24.97 0.55
N THR A 100 -3.43 26.10 0.77
CA THR A 100 -3.05 27.40 0.18
C THR A 100 -2.76 28.41 1.28
N GLY A 101 -1.55 28.95 1.29
CA GLY A 101 -1.12 30.00 2.20
C GLY A 101 -1.69 31.36 1.83
N SER A 102 -1.70 32.29 2.78
CA SER A 102 -2.18 33.66 2.56
C SER A 102 -1.38 34.46 1.53
N ASP A 103 -0.13 34.04 1.27
CA ASP A 103 0.77 34.60 0.26
C ASP A 103 0.61 33.93 -1.13
N GLY A 104 -0.33 32.99 -1.28
CA GLY A 104 -0.54 32.21 -2.49
C GLY A 104 0.41 31.02 -2.66
N SER A 105 1.31 30.77 -1.71
CA SER A 105 2.06 29.52 -1.66
C SER A 105 1.11 28.32 -1.47
N HIS A 106 1.54 27.13 -1.86
CA HIS A 106 0.76 25.92 -1.64
C HIS A 106 1.64 24.72 -1.36
N ALA A 107 1.05 23.73 -0.69
CA ALA A 107 1.60 22.41 -0.43
C ALA A 107 0.45 21.39 -0.46
N PHE A 108 0.78 20.10 -0.49
CA PHE A 108 -0.19 19.03 -0.45
C PHE A 108 -0.03 18.20 0.81
N VAL A 109 -1.13 17.96 1.53
CA VAL A 109 -1.18 17.00 2.63
C VAL A 109 -1.51 15.64 2.03
N GLY A 110 -0.57 14.69 2.13
CA GLY A 110 -0.77 13.32 1.69
C GLY A 110 -1.48 12.49 2.77
N CYS A 111 -2.48 11.72 2.36
CA CYS A 111 -3.24 10.84 3.23
C CYS A 111 -3.53 9.51 2.54
N GLN A 112 -3.32 8.41 3.26
CA GLN A 112 -3.82 7.09 2.88
C GLN A 112 -5.05 6.79 3.72
N ILE A 113 -6.16 6.42 3.07
CA ILE A 113 -7.42 6.10 3.75
C ILE A 113 -7.74 4.62 3.55
N GLU A 114 -7.89 3.92 4.66
CA GLU A 114 -8.27 2.51 4.71
C GLU A 114 -9.66 2.36 5.30
N ILE A 115 -10.43 1.38 4.85
CA ILE A 115 -11.76 1.11 5.40
C ILE A 115 -11.71 -0.15 6.25
N HIS A 116 -11.95 -0.01 7.55
CA HIS A 116 -11.87 -1.10 8.53
C HIS A 116 -13.25 -1.70 8.81
N GLY A 117 -14.03 -1.95 7.76
CA GLY A 117 -15.41 -2.44 7.85
C GLY A 117 -16.27 -1.57 8.76
N GLN A 118 -16.79 -2.13 9.86
CA GLN A 118 -17.60 -1.40 10.84
C GLN A 118 -16.83 -0.29 11.59
N GLY A 119 -15.49 -0.36 11.62
CA GLY A 119 -14.65 0.70 12.17
C GLY A 119 -14.64 1.97 11.32
N GLY A 120 -15.12 1.88 10.08
CA GLY A 120 -15.15 3.01 9.15
C GLY A 120 -13.77 3.33 8.58
N PRO A 121 -13.63 4.52 7.95
CA PRO A 121 -12.37 4.95 7.37
C PRO A 121 -11.36 5.35 8.45
N VAL A 122 -10.09 5.02 8.21
CA VAL A 122 -8.94 5.40 9.05
C VAL A 122 -7.94 6.15 8.18
N CYS A 123 -7.55 7.35 8.61
CA CYS A 123 -6.54 8.17 7.94
C CYS A 123 -5.15 7.85 8.46
N GLU A 124 -4.22 7.57 7.55
CA GLU A 124 -2.79 7.60 7.80
C GLU A 124 -2.20 8.82 7.10
N TRP A 125 -1.63 9.74 7.89
CA TRP A 125 -1.09 11.00 7.39
C TRP A 125 0.40 10.86 7.02
N TRP A 126 0.73 11.26 5.79
CA TRP A 126 2.08 11.13 5.21
C TRP A 126 2.86 12.44 5.16
N GLY A 127 2.35 13.50 5.79
CA GLY A 127 3.03 14.80 5.83
C GLY A 127 2.70 15.71 4.65
N LEU A 128 3.63 16.62 4.39
CA LEU A 128 3.53 17.64 3.36
C LEU A 128 4.43 17.34 2.17
N TRP A 129 3.90 17.61 0.98
CA TRP A 129 4.52 17.31 -0.31
C TRP A 129 4.42 18.51 -1.25
N LYS A 130 5.39 18.66 -2.16
CA LYS A 130 5.35 19.75 -3.15
C LYS A 130 4.31 19.46 -4.23
N THR A 131 4.15 18.19 -4.57
CA THR A 131 3.17 17.70 -5.55
C THR A 131 2.52 16.41 -5.05
N PRO A 132 1.31 16.07 -5.53
CA PRO A 132 0.72 14.75 -5.29
C PRO A 132 1.60 13.60 -5.80
N ASP A 133 2.31 13.82 -6.90
CA ASP A 133 3.20 12.82 -7.50
C ASP A 133 4.32 12.38 -6.57
N GLU A 134 4.96 13.30 -5.86
CA GLU A 134 6.01 12.98 -4.88
C GLU A 134 5.45 12.12 -3.74
N PHE A 135 4.21 12.40 -3.30
CA PHE A 135 3.51 11.59 -2.31
C PHE A 135 3.24 10.18 -2.82
N TYR A 136 2.67 10.04 -4.02
CA TYR A 136 2.35 8.73 -4.60
C TYR A 136 3.62 7.88 -4.83
N GLU A 137 4.72 8.51 -5.23
CA GLU A 137 6.03 7.85 -5.35
C GLU A 137 6.52 7.35 -4.00
N ALA A 138 6.44 8.17 -2.96
CA ALA A 138 6.87 7.77 -1.62
C ALA A 138 6.02 6.63 -1.02
N VAL A 139 4.72 6.58 -1.32
CA VAL A 139 3.88 5.44 -0.90
C VAL A 139 4.31 4.14 -1.56
N GLY A 140 4.74 4.18 -2.84
CA GLY A 140 5.27 3.02 -3.55
C GLY A 140 6.73 2.68 -3.20
N ASP A 141 7.52 3.67 -2.78
CA ASP A 141 8.95 3.54 -2.48
C ASP A 141 9.15 2.86 -1.12
N GLY A 142 9.28 1.53 -1.16
CA GLY A 142 9.40 0.69 0.04
C GLY A 142 9.02 -0.77 -0.20
N GLY A 143 8.41 -1.08 -1.35
CA GLY A 143 8.06 -2.45 -1.75
C GLY A 143 6.91 -3.07 -0.94
N VAL A 144 6.26 -2.28 -0.08
CA VAL A 144 5.11 -2.71 0.74
C VAL A 144 3.79 -2.42 0.03
N ASN A 145 3.70 -1.32 -0.71
CA ASN A 145 2.50 -0.94 -1.45
C ASN A 145 2.75 -0.95 -2.95
N TRP A 146 1.70 -1.25 -3.72
CA TRP A 146 1.66 -1.13 -5.16
C TRP A 146 0.63 -0.06 -5.54
N VAL A 147 1.09 1.08 -6.03
CA VAL A 147 0.26 2.25 -6.33
C VAL A 147 -0.34 2.11 -7.72
N ILE A 148 -1.67 2.03 -7.81
CA ILE A 148 -2.41 1.88 -9.07
C ILE A 148 -3.20 3.15 -9.40
N PRO A 149 -3.29 3.54 -10.70
CA PRO A 149 -2.64 2.91 -11.86
C PRO A 149 -1.15 3.26 -12.05
N ARG A 150 -0.54 4.12 -11.22
CA ARG A 150 0.80 4.69 -11.42
C ARG A 150 1.91 3.68 -11.71
N MET A 151 1.99 2.58 -10.96
CA MET A 151 3.05 1.56 -11.08
C MET A 151 2.76 0.52 -12.17
N GLY A 152 1.62 0.63 -12.87
CA GLY A 152 1.19 -0.30 -13.90
C GLY A 152 0.81 -1.67 -13.34
N ASP A 153 0.78 -2.66 -14.23
CA ASP A 153 0.42 -4.03 -13.88
C ASP A 153 1.51 -4.70 -13.04
N ILE A 154 1.10 -5.41 -11.99
CA ILE A 154 2.00 -6.26 -11.20
C ILE A 154 2.46 -7.40 -12.10
N SER A 155 3.77 -7.52 -12.36
CA SER A 155 4.29 -8.61 -13.20
C SER A 155 4.47 -9.91 -12.43
N ASP A 156 4.52 -11.05 -13.14
CA ASP A 156 4.82 -12.35 -12.51
C ASP A 156 6.19 -12.35 -11.83
N GLN A 157 7.16 -11.60 -12.38
CA GLN A 157 8.48 -11.46 -11.77
C GLN A 157 8.40 -10.74 -10.41
N VAL A 158 7.57 -9.71 -10.28
CA VAL A 158 7.32 -9.04 -8.99
C VAL A 158 6.71 -10.04 -8.01
N ILE A 159 5.65 -10.75 -8.41
CA ILE A 159 4.99 -11.77 -7.57
C ILE A 159 5.99 -12.80 -7.05
N LEU A 160 6.78 -13.39 -7.96
CA LEU A 160 7.76 -14.42 -7.61
C LEU A 160 8.92 -13.86 -6.77
N SER A 161 9.27 -12.58 -6.92
CA SER A 161 10.30 -11.93 -6.10
C SER A 161 9.90 -11.78 -4.63
N MET A 162 8.60 -11.67 -4.37
CA MET A 162 8.00 -11.51 -3.03
C MET A 162 7.69 -12.86 -2.37
N TRP A 163 7.93 -13.97 -3.07
CA TRP A 163 7.65 -15.30 -2.55
C TRP A 163 8.55 -15.67 -1.38
N GLU A 164 7.98 -16.23 -0.31
CA GLU A 164 8.78 -16.67 0.85
C GLU A 164 9.83 -17.68 0.40
N LYS A 165 11.11 -17.29 0.49
CA LYS A 165 12.22 -18.19 0.16
C LYS A 165 12.28 -19.27 1.25
N LYS A 166 12.18 -20.54 0.86
CA LYS A 166 12.54 -21.66 1.74
C LYS A 166 13.90 -21.37 2.36
N LYS A 167 13.95 -21.21 3.69
CA LYS A 167 15.22 -21.25 4.43
C LYS A 167 15.90 -22.54 4.02
N SER A 168 16.95 -22.45 3.22
CA SER A 168 17.74 -23.64 2.89
C SER A 168 18.15 -24.25 4.22
N ARG A 169 17.65 -25.45 4.53
CA ARG A 169 18.19 -26.25 5.62
C ARG A 169 19.61 -26.55 5.19
N GLY A 170 20.55 -25.69 5.59
CA GLY A 170 21.96 -25.95 5.47
C GLY A 170 22.18 -27.32 6.07
N LYS A 171 22.55 -28.29 5.22
CA LYS A 171 23.06 -29.56 5.70
C LYS A 171 24.22 -29.21 6.61
N LYS A 172 24.04 -29.34 7.94
CA LYS A 172 25.18 -29.44 8.85
C LYS A 172 26.02 -30.57 8.29
N ARG A 173 27.18 -30.25 7.72
CA ARG A 173 28.20 -31.24 7.42
C ARG A 173 28.51 -31.92 8.74
N ALA A 174 28.15 -33.19 8.86
CA ALA A 174 28.79 -34.07 9.82
C ALA A 174 30.22 -34.27 9.32
N HIS A 175 31.19 -33.72 10.05
CA HIS A 175 32.45 -34.37 10.42
C HIS A 175 33.25 -33.45 11.34
#